data_AF-A0A1Y3B3C0-F1
#
_entry.id   AF-A0A1Y3B3C0-F1
#
_cell.length_a   1.000
_cell.length_b   1.000
_cell.length_c   1.000
_cell.angle_alpha   90.00
_cell.angle_beta   90.00
_cell.angle_gamma   90.00
#
_symmetry.space_group_name_H-M   'P 1'
#
loop_
_entity.id
_entity.type
_entity.pdbx_description
1 polymer ?
#
loop_
_entity_poly.entity_id
_entity_poly.type
_entity_poly.pdbx_seq_one_letter_code
_entity_poly.pdbx_strand_id
1 'polypeptide(L)'
;MDNLSELFSSLNLYGDNHQENPVIEAKCMQMCPPKEMSFRERNGLLHRMELINQNDWSLYQRQHHKKGRNNSVENPKTSFTNHQKSVKQYQRSSAGKETVIPENIRPTFVLKKTVDYLINDCFDTKFMNESNLKESFGIYYDFVFDRLRSIRQDITIQRALDSNCLYILERCIEFYVYSHFIWINIGQFSSSAPNNRYFDAHLNETHLKDNYGPVGVGILKCFTCYIIFVQNLKIKHLIVIVN
;
A
#
# COMPACT_ATOMS: atom_id res chain seq x y z
N MET A 1 8.66 -17.96 -23.18
CA MET A 1 7.44 -17.65 -22.39
C MET A 1 7.17 -18.73 -21.34
N ASP A 2 7.78 -19.92 -21.48
CA ASP A 2 7.53 -21.11 -20.66
C ASP A 2 8.02 -20.97 -19.20
N ASN A 3 8.98 -20.08 -18.95
CA ASN A 3 9.60 -19.92 -17.63
C ASN A 3 8.73 -19.15 -16.61
N LEU A 4 7.82 -18.28 -17.08
CA LEU A 4 6.94 -17.52 -16.18
C LEU A 4 5.74 -18.35 -15.72
N SER A 5 5.09 -19.12 -16.61
CA SER A 5 3.93 -19.92 -16.18
C SER A 5 4.34 -21.11 -15.30
N GLU A 6 5.53 -21.69 -15.49
CA GLU A 6 6.09 -22.70 -14.57
C GLU A 6 6.47 -22.08 -13.22
N LEU A 7 7.09 -20.90 -13.21
CA LEU A 7 7.32 -20.13 -11.98
C LEU A 7 5.98 -19.93 -11.27
N PHE A 8 4.96 -19.36 -11.93
CA PHE A 8 3.65 -19.12 -11.34
C PHE A 8 2.83 -20.36 -10.97
N SER A 9 3.04 -21.51 -11.61
CA SER A 9 2.44 -22.79 -11.20
C SER A 9 3.13 -23.37 -9.97
N SER A 10 4.45 -23.25 -9.86
CA SER A 10 5.22 -23.66 -8.67
C SER A 10 4.95 -22.78 -7.44
N LEU A 11 4.37 -21.59 -7.66
CA LEU A 11 4.10 -20.60 -6.64
C LEU A 11 2.87 -20.88 -5.78
N ASN A 12 2.04 -21.87 -6.14
CA ASN A 12 0.83 -22.30 -5.43
C ASN A 12 0.00 -21.13 -4.83
N LEU A 13 -0.02 -19.99 -5.55
CA LEU A 13 -0.64 -18.73 -5.10
C LEU A 13 -2.16 -18.85 -4.95
N TYR A 14 -2.73 -19.88 -5.56
CA TYR A 14 -4.11 -20.27 -5.46
C TYR A 14 -4.09 -21.78 -5.24
N GLY A 15 -4.22 -22.24 -3.99
CA GLY A 15 -4.28 -23.68 -3.69
C GLY A 15 -5.25 -24.41 -4.63
N ASP A 16 -4.96 -25.69 -4.91
CA ASP A 16 -5.42 -26.64 -5.96
C ASP A 16 -6.89 -26.63 -6.46
N ASN A 17 -7.73 -25.67 -6.09
CA ASN A 17 -9.06 -25.45 -6.62
C ASN A 17 -9.03 -24.65 -7.91
N HIS A 18 -8.58 -25.29 -9.00
CA HIS A 18 -8.94 -24.93 -10.37
C HIS A 18 -10.44 -25.19 -10.61
N GLN A 19 -11.32 -24.48 -9.91
CA GLN A 19 -12.72 -24.35 -10.33
C GLN A 19 -12.81 -23.23 -11.36
N GLU A 20 -13.51 -23.54 -12.45
CA GLU A 20 -13.86 -22.78 -13.66
C GLU A 20 -14.53 -21.41 -13.36
N ASN A 21 -13.89 -20.55 -12.58
CA ASN A 21 -14.31 -19.17 -12.43
C ASN A 21 -13.79 -18.37 -13.64
N PRO A 22 -14.64 -17.60 -14.32
CA PRO A 22 -14.25 -16.81 -15.47
C PRO A 22 -13.14 -15.82 -15.08
N VAL A 23 -12.19 -15.60 -15.99
CA VAL A 23 -11.17 -14.56 -15.85
C VAL A 23 -11.87 -13.22 -15.63
N ILE A 24 -11.54 -12.55 -14.52
CA ILE A 24 -12.14 -11.28 -14.16
C ILE A 24 -11.48 -10.18 -15.00
N GLU A 25 -12.27 -9.55 -15.86
CA GLU A 25 -11.84 -8.37 -16.62
C GLU A 25 -11.76 -7.16 -15.67
N ALA A 26 -10.56 -6.71 -15.31
CA ALA A 26 -10.38 -5.53 -14.47
C ALA A 26 -10.66 -4.24 -15.27
N LYS A 27 -11.50 -3.33 -14.73
CA LYS A 27 -11.97 -2.13 -15.44
C LYS A 27 -11.65 -0.80 -14.74
N CYS A 28 -11.03 -0.83 -13.57
CA CYS A 28 -10.67 0.39 -12.85
C CYS A 28 -9.38 1.02 -13.42
N MET A 29 -9.53 2.06 -14.25
CA MET A 29 -8.39 2.76 -14.88
C MET A 29 -7.72 3.81 -13.98
N GLN A 30 -8.15 3.91 -12.72
CA GLN A 30 -7.67 4.89 -11.73
C GLN A 30 -7.01 4.16 -10.55
N MET A 31 -6.19 4.87 -9.76
CA MET A 31 -5.59 4.29 -8.55
C MET A 31 -6.62 3.95 -7.45
N CYS A 32 -7.80 4.56 -7.52
CA CYS A 32 -8.97 4.29 -6.67
C CYS A 32 -10.26 4.28 -7.51
N PRO A 33 -11.16 3.29 -7.32
CA PRO A 33 -12.48 3.30 -7.93
C PRO A 33 -13.26 4.57 -7.58
N PRO A 34 -13.89 5.27 -8.54
CA PRO A 34 -14.61 6.53 -8.28
C PRO A 34 -15.69 6.39 -7.21
N LYS A 35 -16.41 5.26 -7.19
CA LYS A 35 -17.46 4.98 -6.19
C LYS A 35 -16.89 4.89 -4.77
N GLU A 36 -15.75 4.22 -4.60
CA GLU A 36 -15.07 4.12 -3.30
C GLU A 36 -14.62 5.51 -2.84
N MET A 37 -13.94 6.24 -3.72
CA MET A 37 -13.41 7.57 -3.40
C MET A 37 -14.53 8.55 -2.98
N SER A 38 -15.62 8.63 -3.74
CA SER A 38 -16.78 9.45 -3.36
C SER A 38 -17.49 8.96 -2.09
N PHE A 39 -17.46 7.66 -1.80
CA PHE A 39 -17.94 7.13 -0.52
C PHE A 39 -17.04 7.61 0.63
N ARG A 40 -15.73 7.53 0.48
CA ARG A 40 -14.78 7.94 1.53
C ARG A 40 -14.84 9.44 1.79
N GLU A 41 -14.95 10.26 0.76
CA GLU A 41 -15.16 11.70 0.92
C GLU A 41 -16.43 12.02 1.71
N ARG A 42 -17.58 11.46 1.30
CA ARG A 42 -18.88 11.76 1.94
C ARG A 42 -18.93 11.36 3.41
N ASN A 43 -18.23 10.29 3.78
CA ASN A 43 -18.21 9.70 5.11
C ASN A 43 -17.04 10.17 5.99
N GLY A 44 -16.17 11.06 5.52
CA GLY A 44 -15.06 11.54 6.36
C GLY A 44 -13.91 10.54 6.50
N LEU A 45 -13.75 9.62 5.54
CA LEU A 45 -12.80 8.48 5.57
C LEU A 45 -11.60 8.65 4.63
N LEU A 46 -11.36 9.86 4.11
CA LEU A 46 -10.14 10.11 3.34
C LEU A 46 -8.92 10.09 4.25
N HIS A 47 -7.79 9.65 3.71
CA HIS A 47 -6.51 9.79 4.36
C HIS A 47 -5.90 11.17 4.07
N ARG A 48 -5.02 11.67 4.96
CA ARG A 48 -4.30 12.95 4.80
C ARG A 48 -3.62 13.10 3.44
N MET A 49 -3.01 12.03 2.95
CA MET A 49 -2.28 12.03 1.67
C MET A 49 -3.18 12.02 0.43
N GLU A 50 -4.47 11.76 0.59
CA GLU A 50 -5.45 11.76 -0.51
C GLU A 50 -6.11 13.13 -0.71
N LEU A 51 -5.87 14.05 0.22
CA LEU A 51 -6.34 15.43 0.13
C LEU A 51 -5.64 16.19 -1.01
N ILE A 52 -6.35 17.14 -1.62
CA ILE A 52 -5.78 18.12 -2.54
C ILE A 52 -4.60 18.82 -1.87
N ASN A 53 -4.83 19.32 -0.65
CA ASN A 53 -3.85 19.95 0.22
C ASN A 53 -3.80 19.23 1.57
N GLN A 54 -2.63 18.71 1.94
CA GLN A 54 -2.45 17.95 3.19
C GLN A 54 -2.61 18.82 4.44
N ASN A 55 -2.42 20.14 4.33
CA ASN A 55 -2.59 21.09 5.43
C ASN A 55 -4.05 21.28 5.83
N ASP A 56 -4.99 20.92 4.94
CA ASP A 56 -6.42 20.99 5.23
C ASP A 56 -6.92 19.81 6.08
N TRP A 57 -6.04 18.89 6.49
CA TRP A 57 -6.39 17.71 7.29
C TRP A 57 -7.20 18.03 8.55
N SER A 58 -6.73 18.98 9.37
CA SER A 58 -7.43 19.40 10.59
C SER A 58 -8.78 20.04 10.27
N LEU A 59 -8.90 20.71 9.11
CA LEU A 59 -10.13 21.32 8.64
C LEU A 59 -11.13 20.24 8.22
N TYR A 60 -10.67 19.27 7.42
CA TYR A 60 -11.42 18.10 6.98
C TYR A 60 -11.98 17.29 8.16
N GLN A 61 -11.13 16.94 9.14
CA GLN A 61 -11.54 16.19 10.32
C GLN A 61 -12.64 16.91 11.12
N ARG A 62 -12.49 18.22 11.36
CA ARG A 62 -13.48 19.01 12.10
C ARG A 62 -14.83 19.09 11.39
N GLN A 63 -14.84 19.21 10.06
CA GLN A 63 -16.08 19.28 9.28
C GLN A 63 -16.87 17.97 9.40
N HIS A 64 -16.21 16.83 9.27
CA HIS A 64 -16.87 15.53 9.32
C HIS A 64 -17.21 15.05 10.75
N HIS A 65 -16.44 15.45 11.76
CA HIS A 65 -16.79 15.16 13.17
C HIS A 65 -18.07 15.92 13.62
N LYS A 66 -18.35 17.09 13.06
CA LYS A 66 -19.60 17.84 13.33
C LYS A 66 -20.82 17.24 12.62
N LYS A 67 -20.62 16.58 11.48
CA LYS A 67 -21.67 15.94 10.66
C LYS A 67 -22.35 14.77 11.40
N GLY A 68 -21.64 14.08 12.29
CA GLY A 68 -22.23 13.05 13.15
C GLY A 68 -23.18 13.58 14.24
N ARG A 69 -23.27 14.89 14.46
CA ARG A 69 -24.15 15.53 15.45
C ARG A 69 -25.39 16.22 14.86
N ASN A 70 -25.30 16.74 13.63
CA ASN A 70 -26.42 17.44 12.96
C ASN A 70 -26.65 16.85 11.56
N ASN A 71 -27.85 16.29 11.31
CA ASN A 71 -28.25 15.63 10.05
C ASN A 71 -28.47 16.58 8.85
N SER A 72 -28.18 17.88 9.00
CA SER A 72 -28.50 18.89 7.98
C SER A 72 -27.28 19.79 7.72
N VAL A 73 -26.39 19.35 6.84
CA VAL A 73 -25.44 20.26 6.18
C VAL A 73 -25.40 19.90 4.71
N GLU A 74 -25.69 20.92 3.90
CA GLU A 74 -25.57 20.96 2.44
C GLU A 74 -24.22 20.36 1.97
N ASN A 75 -24.22 19.78 0.77
CA ASN A 75 -23.03 19.26 0.12
C ASN A 75 -21.84 20.23 0.30
N PRO A 76 -20.66 19.78 0.76
CA PRO A 76 -19.48 20.63 0.81
C PRO A 76 -19.26 21.26 -0.57
N LYS A 77 -19.29 22.59 -0.67
CA LYS A 77 -19.10 23.32 -1.94
C LYS A 77 -17.68 23.13 -2.52
N THR A 78 -16.76 22.59 -1.73
CA THR A 78 -15.36 22.33 -2.10
C THR A 78 -15.04 20.86 -1.88
N SER A 79 -14.70 20.14 -2.95
CA SER A 79 -14.17 18.77 -2.82
C SER A 79 -12.80 18.84 -2.16
N PHE A 80 -12.57 17.94 -1.19
CA PHE A 80 -11.27 17.80 -0.54
C PHE A 80 -10.40 16.76 -1.23
N THR A 81 -10.97 15.99 -2.15
CA THR A 81 -10.36 14.79 -2.70
C THR A 81 -9.59 15.09 -3.97
N ASN A 82 -8.37 14.55 -4.08
CA ASN A 82 -7.65 14.54 -5.34
C ASN A 82 -7.74 13.14 -5.97
N HIS A 83 -8.40 13.07 -7.13
CA HIS A 83 -8.53 11.82 -7.90
C HIS A 83 -7.18 11.17 -8.23
N GLN A 84 -6.15 11.98 -8.47
CA GLN A 84 -4.79 11.52 -8.79
C GLN A 84 -3.97 11.13 -7.56
N LYS A 85 -4.49 11.34 -6.34
CA LYS A 85 -3.82 10.94 -5.08
C LYS A 85 -4.58 9.86 -4.30
N SER A 86 -5.85 9.64 -4.66
CA SER A 86 -6.69 8.65 -3.99
C SER A 86 -6.29 7.24 -4.41
N VAL A 87 -6.08 6.37 -3.44
CA VAL A 87 -5.69 4.97 -3.69
C VAL A 87 -6.69 4.04 -3.00
N LYS A 88 -7.12 2.99 -3.71
CA LYS A 88 -8.06 1.98 -3.21
C LYS A 88 -7.63 1.43 -1.85
N GLN A 89 -8.53 1.42 -0.85
CA GLN A 89 -8.26 0.82 0.45
C GLN A 89 -8.24 -0.71 0.37
N TYR A 90 -7.53 -1.36 1.28
CA TYR A 90 -7.64 -2.81 1.42
C TYR A 90 -9.01 -3.15 2.02
N GLN A 91 -9.72 -4.09 1.40
CA GLN A 91 -11.01 -4.57 1.90
C GLN A 91 -10.80 -5.95 2.53
N ARG A 92 -11.20 -6.11 3.80
CA ARG A 92 -11.20 -7.44 4.42
C ARG A 92 -12.31 -8.26 3.78
N SER A 93 -12.02 -9.51 3.44
CA SER A 93 -13.05 -10.44 2.98
C SER A 93 -14.13 -10.56 4.05
N SER A 94 -15.35 -10.18 3.73
CA SER A 94 -16.51 -10.43 4.60
C SER A 94 -16.92 -11.89 4.47
N ALA A 95 -17.49 -12.49 5.53
CA ALA A 95 -18.01 -13.84 5.47
C ALA A 95 -19.23 -13.89 4.51
N GLY A 96 -18.99 -14.27 3.26
CA GLY A 96 -20.00 -14.33 2.20
C GLY A 96 -19.38 -14.39 0.81
N LYS A 97 -20.18 -14.77 -0.20
CA LYS A 97 -19.77 -14.80 -1.61
C LYS A 97 -19.84 -13.37 -2.16
N GLU A 98 -18.85 -12.55 -1.85
CA GLU A 98 -18.77 -11.17 -2.34
C GLU A 98 -18.62 -11.20 -3.87
N THR A 99 -19.58 -10.62 -4.59
CA THR A 99 -19.52 -10.54 -6.05
C THR A 99 -18.37 -9.61 -6.44
N VAL A 100 -17.42 -10.13 -7.21
CA VAL A 100 -16.33 -9.30 -7.73
C VAL A 100 -16.90 -8.34 -8.77
N ILE A 101 -16.73 -7.04 -8.54
CA ILE A 101 -17.17 -5.98 -9.44
C ILE A 101 -15.97 -5.52 -10.29
N PRO A 102 -15.94 -5.79 -11.62
CA PRO A 102 -14.87 -5.37 -12.54
C PRO A 102 -14.38 -3.93 -12.38
N GLU A 103 -15.31 -2.98 -12.19
CA GLU A 103 -15.02 -1.54 -12.07
C GLU A 103 -14.30 -1.18 -10.77
N ASN A 104 -14.29 -2.09 -9.79
CA ASN A 104 -13.57 -1.95 -8.53
C ASN A 104 -12.18 -2.61 -8.57
N ILE A 105 -11.84 -3.35 -9.63
CA ILE A 105 -10.56 -4.05 -9.78
C ILE A 105 -9.68 -3.29 -10.76
N ARG A 106 -8.44 -3.00 -10.35
CA ARG A 106 -7.46 -2.25 -11.14
C ARG A 106 -6.61 -3.20 -11.98
N PRO A 107 -6.48 -2.99 -13.30
CA PRO A 107 -5.56 -3.76 -14.15
C PRO A 107 -4.11 -3.66 -13.68
N THR A 108 -3.29 -4.66 -14.00
CA THR A 108 -1.89 -4.76 -13.56
C THR A 108 -1.03 -3.54 -13.90
N PHE A 109 -1.22 -2.92 -15.07
CA PHE A 109 -0.50 -1.70 -15.45
C PHE A 109 -0.90 -0.47 -14.58
N VAL A 110 -2.15 -0.43 -14.09
CA VAL A 110 -2.61 0.59 -13.14
C VAL A 110 -2.03 0.30 -11.76
N LEU A 111 -2.01 -0.97 -11.34
CA LEU A 111 -1.38 -1.40 -10.09
C LEU A 111 0.09 -1.01 -10.05
N LYS A 112 0.84 -1.23 -11.14
CA LYS A 112 2.25 -0.80 -11.24
C LYS A 112 2.40 0.71 -11.00
N LYS A 113 1.65 1.53 -11.73
CA LYS A 113 1.65 3.00 -11.56
C LYS A 113 1.29 3.40 -10.13
N THR A 114 0.37 2.66 -9.51
CA THR A 114 -0.06 2.91 -8.13
C THR A 114 1.07 2.62 -7.13
N VAL A 115 1.81 1.51 -7.29
CA VAL A 115 2.97 1.22 -6.44
C VAL A 115 4.07 2.27 -6.61
N ASP A 116 4.33 2.69 -7.84
CA ASP A 116 5.30 3.76 -8.13
C ASP A 116 4.92 5.06 -7.40
N TYR A 117 3.65 5.45 -7.42
CA TYR A 117 3.15 6.59 -6.65
C TYR A 117 3.32 6.40 -5.13
N LEU A 118 2.91 5.25 -4.59
CA LEU A 118 2.94 4.98 -3.16
C LEU A 118 4.36 5.01 -2.58
N ILE A 119 5.32 4.40 -3.27
CA ILE A 119 6.67 4.31 -2.72
C ILE A 119 7.50 5.53 -3.13
N ASN A 120 7.55 5.88 -4.42
CA ASN A 120 8.44 6.96 -4.86
C ASN A 120 7.92 8.33 -4.41
N ASP A 121 6.62 8.61 -4.57
CA ASP A 121 6.07 9.93 -4.26
C ASP A 121 5.69 10.06 -2.78
N CYS A 122 4.98 9.08 -2.22
CA CYS A 122 4.55 9.18 -0.82
C CYS A 122 5.66 8.84 0.17
N PHE A 123 6.38 7.73 -0.01
CA PHE A 123 7.36 7.28 0.98
C PHE A 123 8.76 7.90 0.79
N ASP A 124 9.31 7.83 -0.41
CA ASP A 124 10.69 8.29 -0.66
C ASP A 124 10.79 9.81 -0.83
N THR A 125 9.79 10.44 -1.45
CA THR A 125 9.81 11.89 -1.66
C THR A 125 9.16 12.64 -0.50
N LYS A 126 7.88 12.39 -0.19
CA LYS A 126 7.18 13.20 0.82
C LYS A 126 7.62 12.88 2.23
N PHE A 127 7.61 11.62 2.65
CA PHE A 127 7.99 11.24 4.01
C PHE A 127 9.44 11.63 4.32
N MET A 128 10.40 11.43 3.41
CA MET A 128 11.80 11.83 3.66
C MET A 128 12.03 13.33 3.79
N ASN A 129 11.12 14.16 3.29
CA ASN A 129 11.18 15.62 3.41
C ASN A 129 10.37 16.15 4.60
N GLU A 130 9.77 15.28 5.42
CA GLU A 130 9.09 15.69 6.64
C GLU A 130 10.10 16.21 7.68
N SER A 131 9.76 17.33 8.33
CA SER A 131 10.60 17.93 9.37
C SER A 131 10.70 17.07 10.62
N ASN A 132 9.69 16.25 10.90
CA ASN A 132 9.66 15.32 12.03
C ASN A 132 9.35 13.90 11.55
N LEU A 133 10.39 13.21 11.08
CA LEU A 133 10.31 11.82 10.60
C LEU A 133 9.68 10.88 11.63
N LYS A 134 9.95 11.09 12.93
CA LYS A 134 9.46 10.22 14.00
C LYS A 134 7.94 10.26 14.14
N GLU A 135 7.36 11.45 14.15
CA GLU A 135 5.91 11.62 14.26
C GLU A 135 5.20 11.27 12.95
N SER A 136 5.82 11.56 11.81
CA SER A 136 5.22 11.33 10.50
C SER A 136 5.29 9.87 10.04
N PHE A 137 6.29 9.09 10.44
CA PHE A 137 6.52 7.72 9.95
C PHE A 137 5.26 6.84 10.03
N GLY A 138 4.58 6.85 11.16
CA GLY A 138 3.36 6.08 11.37
C GLY A 138 2.26 6.37 10.35
N ILE A 139 2.02 7.66 10.10
CA ILE A 139 0.98 8.14 9.20
C ILE A 139 1.27 7.67 7.76
N TYR A 140 2.53 7.76 7.32
CA TYR A 140 2.93 7.34 5.98
C TYR A 140 2.96 5.82 5.84
N TYR A 141 3.51 5.13 6.84
CA TYR A 141 3.58 3.67 6.87
C TYR A 141 2.17 3.06 6.79
N ASP A 142 1.25 3.46 7.69
CA ASP A 142 -0.11 2.89 7.73
C ASP A 142 -0.85 3.05 6.40
N PHE A 143 -0.73 4.22 5.79
CA PHE A 143 -1.31 4.47 4.48
C PHE A 143 -0.70 3.58 3.40
N VAL A 144 0.63 3.63 3.22
CA VAL A 144 1.29 2.87 2.14
C VAL A 144 1.07 1.38 2.34
N PHE A 145 1.24 0.90 3.57
CA PHE A 145 1.03 -0.48 3.96
C PHE A 145 -0.38 -0.99 3.60
N ASP A 146 -1.44 -0.26 3.97
CA ASP A 146 -2.83 -0.61 3.64
C ASP A 146 -3.06 -0.63 2.13
N ARG A 147 -2.56 0.40 1.42
CA ARG A 147 -2.77 0.51 -0.03
C ARG A 147 -1.99 -0.55 -0.82
N LEU A 148 -0.80 -0.95 -0.37
CA LEU A 148 -0.06 -2.09 -0.95
C LEU A 148 -0.80 -3.42 -0.75
N ARG A 149 -1.48 -3.61 0.39
CA ARG A 149 -2.35 -4.78 0.60
C ARG A 149 -3.53 -4.79 -0.39
N SER A 150 -4.14 -3.63 -0.64
CA SER A 150 -5.20 -3.49 -1.65
C SER A 150 -4.71 -3.84 -3.05
N ILE A 151 -3.47 -3.45 -3.40
CA ILE A 151 -2.85 -3.78 -4.69
C ILE A 151 -2.65 -5.29 -4.82
N ARG A 152 -2.10 -5.96 -3.80
CA ARG A 152 -1.95 -7.42 -3.82
C ARG A 152 -3.29 -8.16 -3.83
N GLN A 153 -4.30 -7.61 -3.17
CA GLN A 153 -5.66 -8.12 -3.25
C GLN A 153 -6.20 -8.08 -4.68
N ASP A 154 -5.99 -6.98 -5.42
CA ASP A 154 -6.40 -6.89 -6.82
C ASP A 154 -5.64 -7.89 -7.71
N ILE A 155 -4.33 -8.10 -7.50
CA ILE A 155 -3.57 -9.17 -8.20
C ILE A 155 -4.19 -10.53 -7.89
N THR A 156 -4.48 -10.78 -6.62
CA THR A 156 -5.06 -12.03 -6.14
C THR A 156 -6.39 -12.30 -6.82
N ILE A 157 -7.30 -11.32 -6.82
CA ILE A 157 -8.63 -11.43 -7.44
C ILE A 157 -8.52 -11.68 -8.95
N GLN A 158 -7.59 -10.99 -9.64
CA GLN A 158 -7.41 -11.13 -11.09
C GLN A 158 -6.77 -12.45 -11.51
N ARG A 159 -6.11 -13.17 -10.58
CA ARG A 159 -5.21 -14.29 -10.95
C ARG A 159 -4.15 -13.86 -11.96
N ALA A 160 -3.65 -12.64 -11.79
CA ALA A 160 -2.72 -12.01 -12.71
C ALA A 160 -1.29 -12.53 -12.50
N LEU A 161 -0.60 -12.84 -13.61
CA LEU A 161 0.70 -13.50 -13.64
C LEU A 161 1.60 -12.88 -14.73
N ASP A 162 1.75 -11.56 -14.72
CA ASP A 162 2.56 -10.81 -15.69
C ASP A 162 3.81 -10.16 -15.05
N SER A 163 4.66 -9.55 -15.89
CA SER A 163 5.88 -8.87 -15.43
C SER A 163 5.61 -7.67 -14.51
N ASN A 164 4.42 -7.05 -14.58
CA ASN A 164 4.05 -5.99 -13.66
C ASN A 164 3.83 -6.55 -12.25
N CYS A 165 3.27 -7.76 -12.14
CA CYS A 165 3.07 -8.42 -10.84
C CYS A 165 4.41 -8.68 -10.13
N LEU A 166 5.42 -9.16 -10.85
CA LEU A 166 6.76 -9.37 -10.29
C LEU A 166 7.37 -8.05 -9.79
N TYR A 167 7.33 -6.99 -10.62
CA TYR A 167 7.80 -5.66 -10.23
C TYR A 167 7.08 -5.14 -8.97
N ILE A 168 5.76 -5.30 -8.90
CA ILE A 168 4.97 -4.88 -7.74
C ILE A 168 5.42 -5.59 -6.46
N LEU A 169 5.70 -6.90 -6.53
CA LEU A 169 6.18 -7.68 -5.37
C LEU A 169 7.57 -7.22 -4.91
N GLU A 170 8.49 -7.01 -5.84
CA GLU A 170 9.84 -6.48 -5.54
C GLU A 170 9.77 -5.13 -4.83
N ARG A 171 8.91 -4.24 -5.32
CA ARG A 171 8.69 -2.92 -4.71
C ARG A 171 8.03 -3.02 -3.34
N CYS A 172 7.09 -3.96 -3.14
CA CYS A 172 6.50 -4.23 -1.84
C CYS A 172 7.57 -4.70 -0.83
N ILE A 173 8.45 -5.61 -1.24
CA ILE A 173 9.58 -6.08 -0.43
C ILE A 173 10.46 -4.90 -0.01
N GLU A 174 10.87 -4.06 -0.96
CA GLU A 174 11.70 -2.88 -0.68
C GLU A 174 11.05 -1.97 0.36
N PHE A 175 9.76 -1.69 0.23
CA PHE A 175 9.01 -0.89 1.21
C PHE A 175 9.02 -1.52 2.61
N TYR A 176 8.76 -2.82 2.75
CA TYR A 176 8.68 -3.49 4.06
C TYR A 176 10.05 -3.58 4.75
N VAL A 177 11.09 -3.82 3.97
CA VAL A 177 12.48 -3.82 4.43
C VAL A 177 12.87 -2.43 4.91
N TYR A 178 12.58 -1.41 4.10
CA TYR A 178 12.96 -0.05 4.40
C TYR A 178 12.18 0.51 5.60
N SER A 179 10.88 0.20 5.69
CA SER A 179 10.03 0.56 6.83
C SER A 179 10.56 -0.03 8.14
N HIS A 180 10.98 -1.30 8.11
CA HIS A 180 11.58 -1.93 9.28
C HIS A 180 12.90 -1.27 9.68
N PHE A 181 13.76 -0.97 8.71
CA PHE A 181 15.01 -0.25 8.95
C PHE A 181 14.76 1.14 9.56
N ILE A 182 13.85 1.93 8.99
CA ILE A 182 13.48 3.25 9.51
C ILE A 182 12.95 3.12 10.94
N TRP A 183 12.04 2.16 11.17
CA TRP A 183 11.47 1.95 12.50
C TRP A 183 12.54 1.65 13.55
N ILE A 184 13.51 0.78 13.25
CA ILE A 184 14.64 0.54 14.15
C ILE A 184 15.39 1.84 14.42
N ASN A 185 15.80 2.58 13.38
CA ASN A 185 16.66 3.75 13.54
C ASN A 185 15.95 4.95 14.21
N ILE A 186 14.64 5.10 14.02
CA ILE A 186 13.82 6.11 14.69
C ILE A 186 13.46 5.66 16.13
N GLY A 187 13.28 4.36 16.35
CA GLY A 187 12.83 3.76 17.62
C GLY A 187 13.94 3.56 18.65
N GLN A 188 15.21 3.48 18.24
CA GLN A 188 16.35 3.25 19.15
C GLN A 188 16.63 4.40 20.14
N PHE A 189 15.94 5.54 20.01
CA PHE A 189 16.09 6.71 20.91
C PHE A 189 14.92 6.94 21.88
N SER A 190 14.00 6.00 22.09
CA SER A 190 12.96 6.17 23.12
C SER A 190 12.64 4.89 23.86
N SER A 191 13.39 4.66 24.93
CA SER A 191 13.12 3.71 26.02
C SER A 191 11.83 4.01 26.80
N SER A 192 10.99 4.96 26.35
CA SER A 192 9.90 5.54 27.13
C SER A 192 8.70 6.02 26.31
N ALA A 193 8.47 5.53 25.09
CA ALA A 193 7.23 5.85 24.35
C ALA A 193 6.14 4.79 24.64
N PRO A 194 5.12 5.08 25.49
CA PRO A 194 4.19 4.06 25.99
C PRO A 194 3.10 3.66 24.98
N ASN A 195 3.23 4.00 23.70
CA ASN A 195 2.25 3.68 22.67
C ASN A 195 2.91 3.65 21.28
N ASN A 196 3.72 2.62 21.01
CA ASN A 196 4.19 2.26 19.68
C ASN A 196 3.01 1.70 18.83
N ARG A 197 1.96 2.51 18.61
CA ARG A 197 0.72 2.07 17.93
C ARG A 197 0.76 2.18 16.41
N TYR A 198 1.88 2.64 15.85
CA TYR A 198 1.93 3.07 14.45
C TYR A 198 2.74 2.11 13.55
N PHE A 199 3.54 1.21 14.11
CA PHE A 199 4.26 0.21 13.34
C PHE A 199 4.24 -1.12 14.07
N ASP A 200 3.56 -2.10 13.47
CA ASP A 200 3.55 -3.48 13.92
C ASP A 200 4.63 -4.26 13.16
N ALA A 201 5.76 -4.49 13.82
CA ALA A 201 6.91 -5.18 13.24
C ALA A 201 6.58 -6.62 12.82
N HIS A 202 5.74 -7.31 13.60
CA HIS A 202 5.35 -8.70 13.31
C HIS A 202 4.44 -8.77 12.09
N LEU A 203 3.48 -7.85 11.99
CA LEU A 203 2.61 -7.74 10.81
C LEU A 203 3.41 -7.34 9.56
N ASN A 204 4.37 -6.42 9.69
CA ASN A 204 5.29 -6.04 8.61
C ASN A 204 6.09 -7.26 8.12
N GLU A 205 6.67 -8.04 9.05
CA GLU A 205 7.43 -9.25 8.73
C GLU A 205 6.57 -10.32 8.07
N THR A 206 5.32 -10.48 8.52
CA THR A 206 4.36 -11.42 7.92
C THR A 206 4.14 -11.07 6.44
N HIS A 207 3.83 -9.81 6.13
CA HIS A 207 3.63 -9.40 4.74
C HIS A 207 4.92 -9.41 3.93
N LEU A 208 6.07 -9.12 4.54
CA LEU A 208 7.35 -9.29 3.89
C LEU A 208 7.53 -10.76 3.43
N LYS A 209 7.25 -11.73 4.31
CA LYS A 209 7.30 -13.17 3.97
C LYS A 209 6.27 -13.54 2.89
N ASP A 210 5.05 -13.01 2.94
CA ASP A 210 4.02 -13.24 1.92
C ASP A 210 4.45 -12.76 0.52
N ASN A 211 5.32 -11.74 0.46
CA ASN A 211 5.85 -11.22 -0.80
C ASN A 211 7.13 -11.94 -1.24
N TYR A 212 7.94 -12.40 -0.28
CA TYR A 212 9.13 -13.19 -0.58
C TYR A 212 8.82 -14.60 -1.04
N GLY A 213 7.87 -15.30 -0.43
CA GLY A 213 7.51 -16.66 -0.82
C GLY A 213 7.30 -16.78 -2.32
N PRO A 214 6.56 -15.83 -2.92
CA PRO A 214 6.34 -15.84 -4.36
C PRO A 214 7.51 -15.43 -5.27
N VAL A 215 8.56 -14.83 -4.73
CA VAL A 215 9.76 -14.40 -5.49
C VAL A 215 10.95 -15.35 -5.21
N GLY A 216 10.88 -16.08 -4.09
CA GLY A 216 11.95 -16.85 -3.47
C GLY A 216 12.26 -18.22 -4.06
N VAL A 217 11.63 -18.60 -5.18
CA VAL A 217 12.05 -19.80 -5.93
C VAL A 217 13.25 -19.50 -6.86
N GLY A 218 13.57 -18.21 -7.09
CA GLY A 218 14.70 -17.80 -7.94
C GLY A 218 15.70 -16.82 -7.30
N ILE A 219 15.31 -16.07 -6.25
CA ILE A 219 16.18 -15.04 -5.66
C ILE A 219 16.15 -15.17 -4.13
N LEU A 220 17.31 -15.46 -3.54
CA LEU A 220 17.69 -15.43 -2.10
C LEU A 220 17.43 -16.69 -1.24
N LYS A 221 18.38 -17.63 -1.31
CA LYS A 221 18.73 -18.51 -0.17
C LYS A 221 19.80 -17.92 0.76
N CYS A 222 20.14 -16.63 0.67
CA CYS A 222 21.23 -16.06 1.46
C CYS A 222 20.87 -14.69 2.03
N PHE A 223 20.69 -14.62 3.36
CA PHE A 223 20.64 -13.36 4.14
C PHE A 223 21.80 -12.40 3.79
N THR A 224 22.93 -12.92 3.32
CA THR A 224 24.09 -12.16 2.85
C THR A 224 23.84 -11.42 1.52
N CYS A 225 23.08 -11.99 0.59
CA CYS A 225 22.71 -11.31 -0.66
C CYS A 225 21.64 -10.23 -0.42
N TYR A 226 20.82 -10.37 0.63
CA TYR A 226 19.88 -9.35 1.07
C TYR A 226 20.59 -8.10 1.59
N ILE A 227 21.66 -8.27 2.38
CA ILE A 227 22.54 -7.16 2.79
C ILE A 227 23.22 -6.50 1.57
N ILE A 228 23.67 -7.28 0.58
CA ILE A 228 24.30 -6.76 -0.65
C ILE A 228 23.27 -6.04 -1.55
N PHE A 229 22.02 -6.52 -1.62
CA PHE A 229 20.93 -5.86 -2.36
C PHE A 229 20.53 -4.54 -1.68
N VAL A 230 20.44 -4.53 -0.34
CA VAL A 230 20.25 -3.32 0.47
C VAL A 230 21.43 -2.35 0.29
N GLN A 231 22.67 -2.83 0.16
CA GLN A 231 23.85 -1.99 -0.11
C GLN A 231 23.85 -1.36 -1.52
N ASN A 232 23.18 -1.97 -2.50
CA ASN A 232 23.13 -1.48 -3.89
C ASN A 232 21.89 -0.61 -4.20
N LEU A 233 20.84 -0.67 -3.37
CA LEU A 233 19.66 0.21 -3.44
C LEU A 233 20.00 1.61 -2.92
N LYS A 234 20.60 2.44 -3.78
CA LYS A 234 20.71 3.91 -3.67
C LYS A 234 20.87 4.48 -2.24
N ILE A 235 21.85 3.97 -1.48
CA ILE A 235 22.34 4.57 -0.23
C ILE A 235 23.20 5.81 -0.53
N LYS A 236 22.67 6.76 -1.30
CA LYS A 236 23.22 8.13 -1.33
C LYS A 236 22.39 9.07 -0.45
N HIS A 237 21.09 8.79 -0.29
CA HIS A 237 20.21 9.55 0.61
C HIS A 237 20.22 9.01 2.05
N LEU A 238 20.48 7.71 2.27
CA LEU A 238 20.52 7.11 3.63
C LEU A 238 21.67 7.63 4.51
N ILE A 239 22.82 8.02 3.92
CA ILE A 239 23.98 8.53 4.67
C ILE A 239 23.66 9.86 5.36
N VAL A 240 22.66 10.60 4.86
CA VAL A 240 22.21 11.88 5.44
C VAL A 240 21.25 11.67 6.61
N ILE A 241 20.64 10.49 6.76
CA ILE A 241 19.66 10.21 7.84
C ILE A 241 20.35 9.76 9.14
N VAL A 242 21.56 9.20 9.03
CA VAL A 242 22.32 8.61 10.16
C VAL A 242 23.44 9.54 10.67
N ASN A 243 23.72 10.65 9.97
CA ASN A 243 24.66 11.70 10.41
C ASN A 243 23.92 13.00 10.70
#